data_AF-C6XL98-F1
#
_entry.id   AF-C6XL98-F1
#
_cell.length_a   1.000
_cell.length_b   1.000
_cell.length_c   1.000
_cell.angle_alpha   90.00
_cell.angle_beta   90.00
_cell.angle_gamma   90.00
#
_symmetry.space_group_name_H-M   'P 1'
#
loop_
_entity.id
_entity.type
_entity.pdbx_description
1 polymer ?
#
loop_
_entity_poly.entity_id
_entity_poly.type
_entity_poly.pdbx_seq_one_letter_code
_entity_poly.pdbx_strand_id
1 'polypeptide(L)'
;MGLVSAFFYLAGAQITPIEALNIALLDAEPVPSMRAAFRASISSSGAVREIEYDPLKPLSRRFRISRRVGVDEELDAIVDDWAREVQPDVRLFADDLRSSLGQGNIVQTADGWNVQFQHKLSNNDGPVDALVSQQMVGGLNLDANTGLLSRLEYSINKPFKTPEGAWVDSYRQVYSFGRSEQWGVTFVTGYDLYARGGRFGVKGERTFSVKVTDVAFSLASDANQQLESKRIPTN
;
A
#
# COMPACT_ATOMS: atom_id res chain seq x y z
N MET A 1 -0.77 -36.26 53.09
CA MET A 1 -0.71 -36.72 51.68
C MET A 1 -1.20 -35.59 50.81
N GLY A 2 -0.31 -35.04 49.98
CA GLY A 2 -0.64 -33.91 49.11
C GLY A 2 -1.11 -34.37 47.74
N LEU A 3 -1.93 -33.54 47.11
CA LEU A 3 -2.11 -33.47 45.66
C LEU A 3 -2.36 -32.00 45.33
N VAL A 4 -1.27 -31.30 44.99
CA VAL A 4 -1.34 -30.02 44.27
C VAL A 4 -1.42 -30.40 42.80
N SER A 5 -2.62 -30.30 42.23
CA SER A 5 -2.80 -30.39 40.78
C SER A 5 -2.19 -29.15 40.14
N ALA A 6 -0.98 -29.31 39.59
CA ALA A 6 -0.39 -28.33 38.70
C ALA A 6 -1.12 -28.43 37.34
N PHE A 7 -2.01 -27.48 37.06
CA PHE A 7 -2.43 -27.20 35.70
C PHE A 7 -1.26 -26.54 34.97
N PHE A 8 -0.51 -27.32 34.19
CA PHE A 8 0.39 -26.78 33.19
C PHE A 8 -0.47 -26.22 32.05
N TYR A 9 -0.74 -24.92 32.07
CA TYR A 9 -1.03 -24.21 30.82
C TYR A 9 0.24 -24.25 29.99
N LEU A 10 0.27 -25.09 28.96
CA LEU A 10 1.19 -24.95 27.83
C LEU A 10 0.84 -23.63 27.16
N ALA A 11 1.41 -22.53 27.64
CA ALA A 11 1.46 -21.27 26.90
C ALA A 11 2.38 -21.53 25.71
N GLY A 12 1.81 -21.96 24.58
CA GLY A 12 2.48 -21.79 23.29
C GLY A 12 2.87 -20.32 23.19
N ALA A 13 4.10 -20.03 22.79
CA ALA A 13 4.61 -18.67 22.70
C ALA A 13 3.72 -17.85 21.76
N GLN A 14 2.79 -17.10 22.33
CA GLN A 14 1.88 -16.25 21.58
C GLN A 14 2.69 -15.02 21.15
N ILE A 15 2.75 -14.78 19.84
CA ILE A 15 3.45 -13.61 19.29
C ILE A 15 2.87 -12.35 19.94
N THR A 16 3.73 -11.52 20.52
CA THR A 16 3.30 -10.24 21.09
C THR A 16 2.89 -9.27 19.98
N PRO A 17 2.03 -8.28 20.26
CA PRO A 17 1.61 -7.31 19.24
C PRO A 17 2.77 -6.54 18.60
N ILE A 18 3.84 -6.27 19.35
CA ILE A 18 5.03 -5.59 18.84
C ILE A 18 5.87 -6.53 17.95
N GLU A 19 5.99 -7.81 18.31
CA GLU A 19 6.63 -8.81 17.45
C GLU A 19 5.84 -9.00 16.16
N ALA A 20 4.51 -9.09 16.22
CA ALA A 20 3.65 -9.16 15.04
C ALA A 20 3.86 -7.96 14.12
N LEU A 21 3.88 -6.73 14.67
CA LEU A 21 4.15 -5.54 13.89
C LEU A 21 5.55 -5.57 13.24
N ASN A 22 6.57 -6.02 13.97
CA ASN A 22 7.91 -6.12 13.40
C ASN A 22 8.00 -7.15 12.27
N ILE A 23 7.33 -8.29 12.41
CA ILE A 23 7.21 -9.31 11.36
C ILE A 23 6.55 -8.71 10.12
N ALA A 24 5.38 -8.07 10.31
CA ALA A 24 4.65 -7.42 9.22
C ALA A 24 5.50 -6.40 8.45
N LEU A 25 6.22 -5.53 9.18
CA LEU A 25 7.04 -4.49 8.57
C LEU A 25 8.26 -5.07 7.84
N LEU A 26 8.94 -6.06 8.44
CA LEU A 26 10.08 -6.71 7.78
C LEU A 26 9.67 -7.42 6.49
N ASP A 27 8.46 -7.97 6.46
CA ASP A 27 7.99 -8.76 5.33
C ASP A 27 7.37 -7.91 4.22
N ALA A 28 6.79 -6.76 4.56
CA ALA A 28 6.21 -5.80 3.61
C ALA A 28 7.25 -4.83 2.99
N GLU A 29 8.45 -4.75 3.57
CA GLU A 29 9.57 -3.92 3.12
C GLU A 29 10.67 -4.81 2.49
N PRO A 30 10.53 -5.24 1.23
CA PRO A 30 11.51 -6.12 0.60
C PRO A 30 12.86 -5.42 0.39
N VAL A 31 13.87 -6.23 0.05
CA VAL A 31 15.17 -5.69 -0.36
C VAL A 31 15.01 -4.70 -1.53
N PRO A 32 15.78 -3.59 -1.58
CA PRO A 32 15.62 -2.55 -2.61
C PRO A 32 15.81 -3.03 -4.06
N SER A 33 16.40 -4.20 -4.28
CA SER A 33 16.54 -4.79 -5.61
C SER A 33 15.35 -5.65 -6.04
N MET A 34 14.35 -5.87 -5.17
CA MET A 34 13.16 -6.66 -5.49
C MET A 34 12.34 -5.95 -6.56
N ARG A 35 11.95 -6.71 -7.59
CA ARG A 35 11.15 -6.26 -8.74
C ARG A 35 9.93 -7.14 -8.90
N ALA A 36 8.84 -6.57 -9.43
CA ALA A 36 7.64 -7.32 -9.76
C ALA A 36 7.19 -7.07 -11.20
N ALA A 37 7.01 -8.15 -11.97
CA ALA A 37 6.15 -8.14 -13.14
C ALA A 37 4.72 -8.45 -12.67
N PHE A 38 3.72 -7.76 -13.21
CA PHE A 38 2.34 -7.95 -12.77
C PHE A 38 1.31 -7.69 -13.86
N ARG A 39 0.12 -8.21 -13.63
CA ARG A 39 -1.11 -7.81 -14.31
C ARG A 39 -2.09 -7.26 -13.30
N ALA A 40 -2.79 -6.20 -13.66
CA ALA A 40 -3.80 -5.60 -12.80
C ALA A 40 -5.04 -5.18 -13.57
N SER A 41 -6.19 -5.25 -12.91
CA SER A 41 -7.45 -4.66 -13.34
C SER A 41 -7.68 -3.39 -12.53
N ILE A 42 -7.84 -2.27 -13.22
CA ILE A 42 -8.18 -0.96 -12.64
C ILE A 42 -9.60 -0.64 -13.08
N SER A 43 -10.51 -0.41 -12.15
CA SER A 43 -11.94 -0.27 -12.44
C SER A 43 -12.57 0.90 -11.70
N SER A 44 -13.49 1.58 -12.37
CA SER A 44 -14.46 2.51 -11.77
C SER A 44 -15.87 1.92 -11.87
N SER A 45 -16.90 2.70 -11.55
CA SER A 45 -18.30 2.25 -11.64
C SER A 45 -18.76 1.90 -13.06
N GLY A 46 -18.12 2.47 -14.10
CA GLY A 46 -18.54 2.32 -15.49
C GLY A 46 -17.45 1.84 -16.46
N ALA A 47 -16.20 1.70 -16.01
CA ALA A 47 -15.08 1.37 -16.88
C ALA A 47 -14.05 0.45 -16.21
N VAL A 48 -13.33 -0.30 -17.05
CA VAL A 48 -12.25 -1.20 -16.65
C VAL A 48 -11.05 -1.04 -17.59
N ARG A 49 -9.85 -1.11 -17.03
CA ARG A 49 -8.56 -1.14 -17.72
C ARG A 49 -7.76 -2.33 -17.20
N GLU A 50 -7.38 -3.24 -18.08
CA GLU A 50 -6.42 -4.30 -17.73
C GLU A 50 -5.05 -3.85 -18.20
N ILE A 51 -4.08 -3.88 -17.28
CA ILE A 51 -2.69 -3.48 -17.52
C ILE A 51 -1.74 -4.64 -17.26
N GLU A 52 -0.62 -4.63 -17.97
CA GLU A 52 0.52 -5.51 -17.76
C GLU A 52 1.77 -4.64 -17.62
N TYR A 53 2.56 -4.92 -16.59
CA TYR A 53 3.87 -4.34 -16.40
C TYR A 53 4.93 -5.43 -16.23
N ASP A 54 6.07 -5.28 -16.90
CA ASP A 54 7.23 -6.15 -16.73
C ASP A 54 8.52 -5.31 -16.76
N PRO A 55 9.24 -5.21 -15.62
CA PRO A 55 10.43 -4.38 -15.50
C PRO A 55 11.62 -4.92 -16.31
N LEU A 56 11.61 -6.21 -16.66
CA LEU A 56 12.67 -6.88 -17.41
C LEU A 56 12.54 -6.68 -18.93
N LYS A 57 11.38 -6.20 -19.40
CA LYS A 57 11.19 -5.87 -20.82
C LYS A 57 11.87 -4.55 -21.20
N PRO A 58 12.16 -4.32 -22.49
CA PRO A 58 12.59 -3.01 -22.99
C PRO A 58 11.58 -1.92 -22.68
N LEU A 59 12.02 -0.68 -22.43
CA LEU A 59 11.18 0.45 -22.00
C LEU A 59 9.85 0.58 -22.78
N SER A 60 9.90 0.49 -24.11
CA SER A 60 8.72 0.59 -24.99
C SER A 60 7.70 -0.55 -24.85
N ARG A 61 8.02 -1.60 -24.10
CA ARG A 61 7.19 -2.79 -23.88
C ARG A 61 6.99 -3.12 -22.41
N ARG A 62 7.53 -2.31 -21.48
CA ARG A 62 7.39 -2.56 -20.05
C ARG A 62 5.95 -2.43 -19.61
N PHE A 63 5.27 -1.38 -20.04
CA PHE A 63 3.88 -1.12 -19.69
C PHE A 63 2.97 -1.31 -20.91
N ARG A 64 1.88 -2.05 -20.73
CA ARG A 64 0.86 -2.25 -21.77
C ARG A 64 -0.53 -2.26 -21.16
N ILE A 65 -1.47 -1.72 -21.91
CA ILE A 65 -2.90 -1.84 -21.61
C ILE A 65 -3.43 -2.97 -22.50
N SER A 66 -3.78 -4.10 -21.90
CA SER A 66 -4.27 -5.29 -22.64
C SER A 66 -5.75 -5.19 -22.98
N ARG A 67 -6.53 -4.45 -22.18
CA ARG A 67 -7.97 -4.32 -22.37
C ARG A 67 -8.48 -2.96 -21.89
N ARG A 68 -9.45 -2.41 -22.63
CA ARG A 68 -10.23 -1.23 -22.28
C ARG A 68 -11.72 -1.54 -22.44
N VAL A 69 -12.50 -1.31 -21.39
CA VAL A 69 -13.97 -1.46 -21.39
C VAL A 69 -14.58 -0.20 -20.79
N GLY A 70 -15.61 0.35 -21.42
CA GLY A 70 -16.26 1.60 -20.97
C GLY A 70 -15.42 2.85 -21.18
N VAL A 71 -16.04 4.03 -21.00
CA VAL A 71 -15.42 5.34 -21.16
C VAL A 71 -15.36 6.02 -19.79
N ASP A 72 -14.15 6.39 -19.38
CA ASP A 72 -13.89 7.09 -18.12
C ASP A 72 -12.53 7.79 -18.25
N GLU A 73 -12.55 9.10 -18.46
CA GLU A 73 -11.35 9.92 -18.67
C GLU A 73 -10.47 9.99 -17.42
N GLU A 74 -11.08 9.90 -16.23
CA GLU A 74 -10.32 9.90 -14.97
C GLU A 74 -9.60 8.56 -14.78
N LEU A 75 -10.28 7.44 -15.06
CA LEU A 75 -9.65 6.13 -15.06
C LEU A 75 -8.51 6.06 -16.09
N ASP A 76 -8.69 6.68 -17.26
CA ASP A 76 -7.64 6.79 -18.28
C ASP A 76 -6.44 7.60 -17.78
N ALA A 77 -6.67 8.74 -17.14
CA ALA A 77 -5.61 9.54 -16.55
C ALA A 77 -4.83 8.77 -15.46
N ILE A 78 -5.53 8.01 -14.62
CA ILE A 78 -4.91 7.16 -13.58
C ILE A 78 -3.98 6.10 -14.21
N VAL A 79 -4.44 5.43 -15.26
CA VAL A 79 -3.63 4.43 -15.97
C VAL A 79 -2.43 5.08 -16.66
N ASP A 80 -2.61 6.27 -17.24
CA ASP A 80 -1.53 7.00 -17.88
C ASP A 80 -0.49 7.50 -16.86
N ASP A 81 -0.90 7.85 -15.64
CA ASP A 81 0.02 8.16 -14.53
C ASP A 81 0.89 6.94 -14.19
N TRP A 82 0.28 5.76 -14.06
CA TRP A 82 1.03 4.51 -13.85
C TRP A 82 2.00 4.26 -15.01
N ALA A 83 1.60 4.49 -16.25
CA ALA A 83 2.46 4.27 -17.42
C ALA A 83 3.67 5.24 -17.47
N ARG A 84 3.56 6.42 -16.85
CA ARG A 84 4.63 7.44 -16.79
C ARG A 84 5.61 7.21 -15.65
N GLU A 85 5.27 6.40 -14.66
CA GLU A 85 6.18 6.07 -13.58
C GLU A 85 7.40 5.33 -14.10
N VAL A 86 8.57 5.68 -13.58
CA VAL A 86 9.83 4.99 -13.92
C VAL A 86 9.76 3.53 -13.47
N GLN A 87 9.06 3.27 -12.35
CA GLN A 87 8.96 1.96 -11.72
C GLN A 87 7.56 1.72 -11.12
N PRO A 88 6.54 1.41 -11.94
CA PRO A 88 5.19 1.11 -11.46
C PRO A 88 5.12 -0.04 -10.46
N ASP A 89 6.10 -0.95 -10.47
CA ASP A 89 6.15 -2.10 -9.58
C ASP A 89 6.39 -1.75 -8.11
N VAL A 90 6.90 -0.56 -7.79
CA VAL A 90 7.05 -0.11 -6.40
C VAL A 90 5.70 -0.01 -5.68
N ARG A 91 4.60 0.18 -6.42
CA ARG A 91 3.24 0.22 -5.88
C ARG A 91 2.77 -1.10 -5.27
N LEU A 92 3.46 -2.21 -5.58
CA LEU A 92 3.16 -3.51 -5.00
C LEU A 92 3.85 -3.72 -3.64
N PHE A 93 4.75 -2.82 -3.24
CA PHE A 93 5.51 -2.91 -2.00
C PHE A 93 5.13 -1.76 -1.06
N ALA A 94 5.13 -2.03 0.24
CA ALA A 94 4.92 -1.00 1.26
C ALA A 94 6.27 -0.59 1.84
N ASP A 95 7.18 -0.16 0.95
CA ASP A 95 8.62 0.02 1.19
C ASP A 95 8.97 1.12 2.20
N ASP A 96 8.03 1.99 2.52
CA ASP A 96 8.17 3.09 3.47
C ASP A 96 7.24 2.99 4.69
N LEU A 97 6.52 1.87 4.85
CA LEU A 97 5.48 1.72 5.86
C LEU A 97 5.99 2.03 7.27
N ARG A 98 7.15 1.49 7.65
CA ARG A 98 7.78 1.74 8.95
C ARG A 98 8.08 3.21 9.18
N SER A 99 8.52 3.92 8.14
CA SER A 99 8.80 5.36 8.22
C SER A 99 7.52 6.19 8.39
N SER A 100 6.42 5.71 7.82
CA SER A 100 5.09 6.32 7.92
C SER A 100 4.37 6.06 9.25
N LEU A 101 4.88 5.15 10.10
CA LEU A 101 4.28 4.89 11.42
C LEU A 101 4.58 6.01 12.42
N GLY A 102 3.57 6.83 12.70
CA GLY A 102 3.58 7.82 13.77
C GLY A 102 3.23 7.27 15.14
N GLN A 103 2.80 8.18 16.02
CA GLN A 103 2.26 7.77 17.32
C GLN A 103 0.98 6.98 17.10
N GLY A 104 0.80 5.92 17.90
CA GLY A 104 -0.27 4.98 17.68
C GLY A 104 -0.48 4.02 18.83
N ASN A 105 -1.46 3.14 18.67
CA ASN A 105 -1.83 2.10 19.61
C ASN A 105 -2.07 0.77 18.88
N ILE A 106 -1.79 -0.33 19.56
CA ILE A 106 -2.07 -1.68 19.07
C ILE A 106 -3.13 -2.30 19.97
N VAL A 107 -4.20 -2.81 19.37
CA VAL A 107 -5.34 -3.39 20.08
C VAL A 107 -5.60 -4.79 19.55
N GLN A 108 -5.88 -5.73 20.45
CA GLN A 108 -6.26 -7.08 20.06
C GLN A 108 -7.68 -7.08 19.47
N THR A 109 -7.87 -7.80 18.37
CA THR A 109 -9.17 -8.06 17.74
C THR A 109 -9.46 -9.56 17.74
N ALA A 110 -10.65 -9.97 17.27
CA ALA A 110 -10.99 -11.38 17.15
C ALA A 110 -10.05 -12.14 16.20
N ASP A 111 -9.53 -11.45 15.17
CA ASP A 111 -8.75 -12.04 14.08
C ASP A 111 -7.24 -11.72 14.18
N GLY A 112 -6.80 -11.02 15.24
CA GLY A 112 -5.40 -10.69 15.46
C GLY A 112 -5.20 -9.34 16.13
N TRP A 113 -4.49 -8.44 15.45
CA TRP A 113 -4.14 -7.12 16.00
C TRP A 113 -4.51 -6.01 15.03
N ASN A 114 -5.09 -4.93 15.56
CA ASN A 114 -5.29 -3.69 14.84
C ASN A 114 -4.30 -2.64 15.35
N VAL A 115 -3.52 -2.06 14.45
CA VAL A 115 -2.59 -0.96 14.75
C VAL A 115 -3.18 0.32 14.19
N GLN A 116 -3.41 1.31 15.03
CA GLN A 116 -3.82 2.65 14.60
C GLN A 116 -2.67 3.61 14.81
N PHE A 117 -2.40 4.49 13.85
CA PHE A 117 -1.29 5.42 13.91
C PHE A 117 -1.61 6.73 13.21
N GLN A 118 -1.01 7.82 13.70
CA GLN A 118 -0.90 9.05 12.91
C GLN A 118 0.08 8.82 11.78
N HIS A 119 -0.28 9.16 10.55
CA HIS A 119 0.63 8.98 9.44
C HIS A 119 1.77 10.02 9.52
N LYS A 120 3.01 9.55 9.40
CA LYS A 120 4.20 10.40 9.26
C LYS A 120 4.57 10.49 7.80
N LEU A 121 5.06 11.67 7.43
CA LEU A 121 5.66 11.90 6.13
C LEU A 121 6.82 10.94 5.87
N SER A 122 6.76 10.23 4.74
CA SER A 122 7.86 9.42 4.23
C SER A 122 8.57 10.14 3.07
N ASN A 123 9.69 9.59 2.61
CA ASN A 123 10.43 10.13 1.46
C ASN A 123 9.67 9.99 0.13
N ASN A 124 8.61 9.18 0.07
CA ASN A 124 7.82 8.95 -1.15
C ASN A 124 6.70 9.97 -1.35
N ASP A 125 6.40 10.76 -0.31
CA ASP A 125 5.36 11.78 -0.28
C ASP A 125 5.83 13.04 -1.01
N GLY A 126 5.07 13.45 -2.03
CA GLY A 126 5.25 14.74 -2.68
C GLY A 126 4.89 15.92 -1.77
N PRO A 127 5.19 17.17 -2.19
CA PRO A 127 4.87 18.38 -1.41
C PRO A 127 3.38 18.56 -1.12
N VAL A 128 2.51 18.05 -2.01
CA VAL A 128 1.06 18.02 -1.84
C VAL A 128 0.64 16.91 -0.88
N ASP A 129 1.29 15.74 -0.97
CA ASP A 129 1.06 14.60 -0.10
C ASP A 129 1.38 14.99 1.36
N ALA A 130 2.40 15.83 1.59
CA ALA A 130 2.76 16.33 2.92
C ALA A 130 1.61 16.95 3.74
N LEU A 131 0.70 17.67 3.10
CA LEU A 131 -0.43 18.30 3.77
C LEU A 131 -1.55 17.31 4.06
N VAL A 132 -1.80 16.38 3.14
CA VAL A 132 -2.79 15.32 3.30
C VAL A 132 -2.30 14.32 4.36
N SER A 133 -1.04 13.89 4.25
CA SER A 133 -0.31 13.01 5.17
C SER A 133 -0.37 13.48 6.62
N GLN A 134 -0.27 14.79 6.88
CA GLN A 134 -0.41 15.36 8.23
C GLN A 134 -1.82 15.24 8.83
N GLN A 135 -2.87 15.14 7.99
CA GLN A 135 -4.25 14.96 8.43
C GLN A 135 -4.68 13.48 8.39
N MET A 136 -3.81 12.59 7.90
CA MET A 136 -4.10 11.18 7.74
C MET A 136 -3.84 10.39 9.03
N VAL A 137 -4.73 9.43 9.26
CA VAL A 137 -4.49 8.30 10.15
C VAL A 137 -4.39 7.04 9.33
N GLY A 138 -3.55 6.12 9.79
CA GLY A 138 -3.40 4.79 9.25
C GLY A 138 -3.93 3.73 10.20
N GLY A 139 -4.38 2.62 9.63
CA GLY A 139 -4.84 1.42 10.31
C GLY A 139 -4.25 0.17 9.67
N LEU A 140 -3.56 -0.68 10.42
CA LEU A 140 -3.08 -1.99 9.98
C LEU A 140 -3.90 -3.10 10.62
N ASN A 141 -4.16 -4.17 9.88
CA ASN A 141 -4.62 -5.43 10.43
C ASN A 141 -3.51 -6.49 10.29
N LEU A 142 -3.11 -7.07 11.42
CA LEU A 142 -2.11 -8.11 11.52
C LEU A 142 -2.78 -9.43 11.89
N ASP A 143 -2.46 -10.50 11.16
CA ASP A 143 -2.97 -11.84 11.44
C ASP A 143 -2.45 -12.36 12.79
N ALA A 144 -3.34 -12.99 13.57
CA ALA A 144 -3.03 -13.45 14.93
C ALA A 144 -1.92 -14.51 14.99
N ASN A 145 -1.80 -15.35 13.96
CA ASN A 145 -0.96 -16.54 13.99
C ASN A 145 0.39 -16.30 13.34
N THR A 146 0.39 -15.52 12.25
CA THR A 146 1.56 -15.28 11.41
C THR A 146 2.16 -13.90 11.65
N GLY A 147 1.41 -12.97 12.24
CA GLY A 147 1.82 -11.59 12.39
C GLY A 147 1.83 -10.80 11.08
N LEU A 148 1.36 -11.38 9.98
CA LEU A 148 1.46 -10.77 8.65
C LEU A 148 0.43 -9.67 8.44
N LEU A 149 0.82 -8.66 7.66
CA LEU A 149 -0.06 -7.58 7.23
C LEU A 149 -1.10 -8.13 6.24
N SER A 150 -2.37 -7.96 6.57
CA SER A 150 -3.49 -8.34 5.69
C SER A 150 -4.15 -7.13 5.04
N ARG A 151 -4.14 -5.99 5.73
CA ARG A 151 -4.82 -4.77 5.31
C ARG A 151 -4.13 -3.54 5.87
N LEU A 152 -4.02 -2.50 5.05
CA LEU A 152 -3.63 -1.15 5.45
C LEU A 152 -4.70 -0.18 4.97
N GLU A 153 -5.18 0.66 5.85
CA GLU A 153 -6.16 1.69 5.52
C GLU A 153 -5.62 3.05 5.92
N TYR A 154 -5.76 4.02 5.03
CA TYR A 154 -5.51 5.42 5.32
C TYR A 154 -6.79 6.23 5.14
N SER A 155 -7.03 7.17 6.04
CA SER A 155 -8.14 8.11 5.93
C SER A 155 -7.82 9.44 6.58
N ILE A 156 -8.56 10.48 6.19
CA ILE A 156 -8.55 11.75 6.94
C ILE A 156 -9.66 11.76 7.99
N ASN A 157 -9.35 12.29 9.17
CA ASN A 157 -10.33 12.33 10.27
C ASN A 157 -11.30 13.50 10.19
N LYS A 158 -10.93 14.56 9.45
CA LYS A 158 -11.73 15.76 9.30
C LYS A 158 -11.45 16.43 7.95
N PRO A 159 -12.44 17.11 7.36
CA PRO A 159 -12.22 17.98 6.23
C PRO A 159 -11.17 19.06 6.55
N PHE A 160 -10.40 19.44 5.55
CA PHE A 160 -9.44 20.53 5.66
C PHE A 160 -9.30 21.31 4.35
N LYS A 161 -8.73 22.50 4.44
CA LYS A 161 -8.47 23.38 3.31
C LYS A 161 -6.96 23.42 3.04
N THR A 162 -6.56 23.21 1.80
CA THR A 162 -5.15 23.34 1.40
C THR A 162 -4.72 24.82 1.42
N PRO A 163 -3.42 25.14 1.48
CA PRO A 163 -2.91 26.51 1.45
C PRO A 163 -3.36 27.33 0.24
N GLU A 164 -3.52 26.69 -0.91
CA GLU A 164 -4.00 27.30 -2.16
C GLU A 164 -5.52 27.48 -2.19
N GLY A 165 -6.20 26.95 -1.18
CA GLY A 165 -7.58 27.25 -0.86
C GLY A 165 -8.62 26.25 -1.36
N ALA A 166 -8.24 25.06 -1.82
CA ALA A 166 -9.23 24.02 -2.13
C ALA A 166 -9.56 23.17 -0.90
N TRP A 167 -10.74 22.55 -0.93
CA TRP A 167 -11.26 21.73 0.16
C TRP A 167 -11.05 20.25 -0.12
N VAL A 168 -10.57 19.52 0.88
CA VAL A 168 -10.58 18.06 0.92
C VAL A 168 -11.62 17.64 1.95
N ASP A 169 -12.72 17.04 1.48
CA ASP A 169 -13.87 16.69 2.33
C ASP A 169 -13.73 15.28 2.90
N SER A 170 -13.24 14.35 2.09
CA SER A 170 -13.05 12.96 2.49
C SER A 170 -11.98 12.30 1.66
N TYR A 171 -11.22 11.43 2.31
CA TYR A 171 -10.21 10.60 1.68
C TYR A 171 -10.17 9.28 2.44
N ARG A 172 -10.18 8.18 1.69
CA ARG A 172 -10.04 6.82 2.19
C ARG A 172 -9.33 5.97 1.14
N GLN A 173 -8.22 5.36 1.51
CA GLN A 173 -7.53 4.40 0.67
C GLN A 173 -7.29 3.11 1.45
N VAL A 174 -7.65 1.98 0.86
CA VAL A 174 -7.60 0.68 1.50
C VAL A 174 -6.77 -0.26 0.65
N TYR A 175 -5.66 -0.74 1.17
CA TYR A 175 -4.81 -1.75 0.55
C TYR A 175 -5.11 -3.13 1.12
N SER A 176 -5.18 -4.12 0.23
CA SER A 176 -5.21 -5.54 0.57
C SER A 176 -3.85 -6.16 0.25
N PHE A 177 -3.42 -7.09 1.11
CA PHE A 177 -2.11 -7.72 0.98
C PHE A 177 -2.22 -9.22 0.79
N GLY A 178 -1.22 -9.78 0.12
CA GLY A 178 -0.97 -11.22 0.02
C GLY A 178 0.51 -11.49 0.29
N ARG A 179 0.86 -12.77 0.44
CA ARG A 179 2.23 -13.22 0.66
C ARG A 179 2.71 -14.11 -0.47
N SER A 180 3.92 -13.87 -0.93
CA SER A 180 4.67 -14.81 -1.77
C SER A 180 5.55 -15.70 -0.90
N GLU A 181 5.17 -16.96 -0.70
CA GLU A 181 5.96 -17.88 0.13
C GLU A 181 7.34 -18.18 -0.46
N GLN A 182 7.43 -18.26 -1.79
CA GLN A 182 8.70 -18.48 -2.49
C GLN A 182 9.71 -17.36 -2.23
N TRP A 183 9.23 -16.12 -2.16
CA TRP A 183 10.07 -14.92 -2.05
C TRP A 183 10.10 -14.34 -0.64
N GLY A 184 9.26 -14.85 0.28
CA GLY A 184 9.15 -14.36 1.64
C GLY A 184 8.79 -12.87 1.70
N VAL A 185 7.86 -12.43 0.85
CA VAL A 185 7.47 -11.01 0.75
C VAL A 185 5.95 -10.84 0.79
N THR A 186 5.51 -9.87 1.56
CA THR A 186 4.14 -9.37 1.59
C THR A 186 4.02 -8.24 0.58
N PHE A 187 3.00 -8.32 -0.27
CA PHE A 187 2.81 -7.37 -1.37
C PHE A 187 1.34 -6.98 -1.50
N VAL A 188 1.10 -5.81 -2.11
CA VAL A 188 -0.25 -5.30 -2.37
C VAL A 188 -0.90 -6.13 -3.47
N THR A 189 -2.02 -6.78 -3.14
CA THR A 189 -2.85 -7.52 -4.11
C THR A 189 -3.95 -6.65 -4.73
N GLY A 190 -4.19 -5.47 -4.17
CA GLY A 190 -5.14 -4.51 -4.68
C GLY A 190 -5.37 -3.37 -3.71
N TYR A 191 -6.04 -2.33 -4.17
CA TYR A 191 -6.50 -1.26 -3.30
C TYR A 191 -7.75 -0.57 -3.83
N ASP A 192 -8.55 -0.03 -2.92
CA ASP A 192 -9.68 0.82 -3.21
C ASP A 192 -9.34 2.25 -2.80
N LEU A 193 -9.67 3.22 -3.64
CA LEU A 193 -9.53 4.64 -3.34
C LEU A 193 -10.87 5.33 -3.50
N TYR A 194 -11.24 6.07 -2.45
CA TYR A 194 -12.32 7.03 -2.44
C TYR A 194 -11.78 8.37 -1.99
N ALA A 195 -11.99 9.42 -2.78
CA ALA A 195 -11.61 10.78 -2.42
C ALA A 195 -12.68 11.77 -2.92
N ARG A 196 -12.89 12.84 -2.16
CA ARG A 196 -13.81 13.93 -2.51
C ARG A 196 -13.22 15.26 -2.07
N GLY A 197 -13.17 16.22 -2.98
CA GLY A 197 -12.66 17.57 -2.68
C GLY A 197 -11.89 18.23 -3.81
N GLY A 198 -12.20 19.51 -4.08
CA GLY A 198 -11.79 20.27 -5.27
C GLY A 198 -10.28 20.44 -5.50
N ARG A 199 -9.95 20.85 -6.74
CA ARG A 199 -8.67 21.28 -7.39
C ARG A 199 -7.34 20.55 -7.07
N PHE A 200 -7.19 19.75 -6.02
CA PHE A 200 -5.98 18.96 -5.69
C PHE A 200 -6.16 17.46 -5.90
N GLY A 201 -6.86 17.09 -6.97
CA GLY A 201 -6.96 15.71 -7.40
C GLY A 201 -8.36 15.12 -7.38
N VAL A 202 -9.40 15.87 -6.96
CA VAL A 202 -10.79 15.45 -7.20
C VAL A 202 -11.68 16.63 -7.59
N LYS A 203 -11.94 16.85 -8.88
CA LYS A 203 -13.09 17.67 -9.25
C LYS A 203 -14.36 16.85 -8.98
N GLY A 204 -14.87 16.89 -7.74
CA GLY A 204 -16.05 16.13 -7.34
C GLY A 204 -15.68 14.91 -6.50
N GLU A 205 -16.05 13.72 -6.96
CA GLU A 205 -15.83 12.42 -6.32
C GLU A 205 -14.95 11.55 -7.23
N ARG A 206 -13.94 10.91 -6.65
CA ARG A 206 -13.06 9.92 -7.30
C ARG A 206 -13.22 8.61 -6.56
N THR A 207 -13.63 7.59 -7.30
CA THR A 207 -13.78 6.23 -6.79
C THR A 207 -13.24 5.25 -7.81
N PHE A 208 -12.20 4.49 -7.42
CA PHE A 208 -11.69 3.40 -8.25
C PHE A 208 -11.07 2.30 -7.41
N SER A 209 -10.96 1.13 -8.01
CA SER A 209 -10.38 -0.08 -7.44
C SER A 209 -9.28 -0.61 -8.32
N VAL A 210 -8.24 -1.16 -7.71
CA VAL A 210 -7.16 -1.88 -8.37
C VAL A 210 -7.12 -3.29 -7.81
N LYS A 211 -7.02 -4.27 -8.70
CA LYS A 211 -6.82 -5.68 -8.35
C LYS A 211 -5.68 -6.25 -9.16
N VAL A 212 -4.60 -6.66 -8.48
CA VAL A 212 -3.52 -7.44 -9.08
C VAL A 212 -4.06 -8.85 -9.35
N THR A 213 -3.99 -9.29 -10.60
CA THR A 213 -4.50 -10.59 -11.05
C THR A 213 -3.41 -11.62 -11.23
N ASP A 214 -2.18 -11.18 -11.47
CA ASP A 214 -1.01 -12.03 -11.65
C ASP A 214 0.24 -11.25 -11.21
N VAL A 215 1.21 -11.94 -10.62
CA VAL A 215 2.46 -11.34 -10.15
C VAL A 215 3.60 -12.36 -10.22
N ALA A 216 4.76 -11.88 -10.65
CA ALA A 216 6.01 -12.62 -10.62
C ALA A 216 7.13 -11.72 -10.08
N PHE A 217 7.87 -12.23 -9.10
CA PHE A 217 8.96 -11.50 -8.47
C PHE A 217 10.32 -11.88 -9.06
N SER A 218 11.26 -10.95 -9.01
CA SER A 218 12.65 -11.13 -9.42
C SER A 218 13.55 -10.15 -8.67
N LEU A 219 14.86 -10.32 -8.79
CA LEU A 219 15.83 -9.34 -8.34
C LEU A 219 16.38 -8.57 -9.54
N ALA A 220 16.57 -7.26 -9.38
CA ALA A 220 17.27 -6.44 -10.35
C ALA A 220 18.69 -7.00 -10.58
N SER A 221 19.10 -7.08 -11.84
CA SER A 221 20.34 -7.73 -12.27
C SER A 221 21.62 -6.97 -11.90
N ASP A 222 21.51 -5.73 -11.40
CA ASP A 222 22.64 -4.92 -10.92
C ASP A 222 22.33 -4.40 -9.51
N ALA A 223 23.15 -4.79 -8.53
CA ALA A 223 23.05 -4.37 -7.14
C ALA A 223 23.30 -2.88 -6.92
N ASN A 224 23.89 -2.18 -7.91
CA ASN A 224 24.09 -0.73 -7.92
C ASN A 224 22.96 0.02 -8.64
N GLN A 225 21.99 -0.69 -9.21
CA GLN A 225 20.78 -0.07 -9.75
C GLN A 225 19.97 0.44 -8.56
N GLN A 226 20.34 1.63 -8.06
CA GLN A 226 19.52 2.37 -7.11
C GLN A 226 18.21 2.64 -7.81
N LEU A 227 17.19 1.92 -7.36
CA LEU A 227 15.82 2.24 -7.67
C LEU A 227 15.54 3.57 -6.96
N GLU A 228 15.66 4.69 -7.68
CA GLU A 228 15.33 5.98 -7.09
C GLU A 228 13.88 5.95 -6.61
N SER A 229 13.67 5.77 -5.31
CA SER A 229 12.48 6.20 -4.59
C SER A 229 12.44 7.72 -4.75
N LYS A 230 11.87 8.18 -5.88
CA LYS A 230 11.69 9.57 -6.31
C LYS A 230 12.75 10.56 -5.80
N ARG A 231 13.79 10.85 -6.59
CA ARG A 231 14.35 12.21 -6.53
C ARG A 231 13.37 13.14 -7.22
N ILE A 232 12.61 13.89 -6.43
CA ILE A 232 11.89 15.08 -6.92
C ILE A 232 12.96 16.04 -7.49
N PRO A 233 12.85 16.48 -8.75
CA PRO A 233 13.71 17.55 -9.23
C PRO A 233 13.43 18.81 -8.40
N THR A 234 14.43 19.28 -7.66
CA THR A 234 14.44 20.64 -7.14
C THR A 234 14.56 21.59 -8.33
N ASN A 235 13.51 22.33 -8.63
CA ASN A 235 13.62 23.64 -9.28
C ASN A 235 13.58 24.72 -8.21
#